data_AF-A0A7U4SSM9-F1
#
_entry.id   AF-A0A7U4SSM9-F1
#
_cell.length_a   1.000
_cell.length_b   1.000
_cell.length_c   1.000
_cell.angle_alpha   90.00
_cell.angle_beta   90.00
_cell.angle_gamma   90.00
#
_symmetry.space_group_name_H-M   'P 1'
#
loop_
_entity.id
_entity.type
_entity.pdbx_description
1 polymer ?
#
loop_
_entity_poly.entity_id
_entity_poly.type
_entity_poly.pdbx_seq_one_letter_code
_entity_poly.pdbx_strand_id
1 'polypeptide(L)'
;MITIKVLPDRESDRRTCWYYGPEFMKRISRATARKLCGMYPLPDMGSEMCVARSLGQARLFVQNVSGDFYLASPSDRSERWPEIFGVEVRYA
;
A
#
# COMPACT_ATOMS: atom_id res chain seq x y z
N MET A 1 7.85 -8.55 -12.16
CA MET A 1 6.69 -8.68 -11.26
C MET A 1 7.17 -8.41 -9.84
N ILE A 2 6.54 -7.49 -9.11
CA ILE A 2 6.99 -7.09 -7.75
C ILE A 2 6.13 -7.83 -6.71
N THR A 3 6.77 -8.59 -5.82
CA THR A 3 6.06 -9.28 -4.73
C THR A 3 5.94 -8.40 -3.49
N ILE A 4 4.71 -8.19 -3.02
CA ILE A 4 4.34 -7.42 -1.84
C ILE A 4 4.05 -8.39 -0.69
N LYS A 5 4.81 -8.27 0.41
CA LYS A 5 4.48 -8.96 1.66
C LYS A 5 3.50 -8.13 2.48
N VAL A 6 2.29 -8.65 2.65
CA VAL A 6 1.23 -8.06 3.46
C VAL A 6 1.31 -8.62 4.88
N LEU A 7 1.19 -7.73 5.86
CA LEU A 7 1.13 -8.08 7.28
C LEU A 7 -0.33 -8.23 7.70
N PRO A 8 -0.65 -9.12 8.65
CA PRO A 8 -2.00 -9.18 9.22
C PRO A 8 -2.36 -7.82 9.83
N ASP A 9 -3.64 -7.43 9.80
CA ASP A 9 -4.08 -6.22 10.48
C ASP A 9 -3.95 -6.39 12.00
N ARG A 10 -3.63 -5.31 12.73
CA ARG A 10 -3.62 -5.36 14.21
C ARG A 10 -5.07 -5.35 14.70
N GLU A 11 -5.39 -6.14 15.71
CA GLU A 11 -6.75 -6.18 16.29
C GLU A 11 -7.21 -4.81 16.85
N SER A 12 -6.27 -3.91 17.17
CA SER A 12 -6.52 -2.53 17.59
C SER A 12 -6.78 -1.53 16.45
N ASP A 13 -6.74 -1.95 15.19
CA ASP A 13 -6.76 -1.07 14.00
C ASP A 13 -8.18 -0.58 13.63
N ARG A 14 -9.20 -0.83 14.46
CA ARG A 14 -10.57 -0.28 14.31
C ARG A 14 -10.64 1.25 14.41
N ARG A 15 -9.57 1.92 14.86
CA ARG A 15 -9.49 3.39 14.99
C ARG A 15 -8.49 4.05 14.05
N THR A 16 -7.79 3.28 13.23
CA THR A 16 -6.84 3.86 12.27
C THR A 16 -7.63 4.49 11.15
N CYS A 17 -7.24 5.68 10.72
CA CYS A 17 -7.97 6.45 9.73
C CYS A 17 -7.81 5.75 8.36
N TRP A 18 -8.68 4.76 8.09
CA TRP A 18 -8.79 4.09 6.80
C TRP A 18 -9.41 5.07 5.82
N TYR A 19 -8.60 5.97 5.25
CA TYR A 19 -9.08 6.98 4.31
C TYR A 19 -9.83 6.36 3.11
N TYR A 20 -9.53 5.09 2.77
CA TYR A 20 -10.11 4.38 1.63
C TYR A 20 -10.87 3.09 1.97
N GLY A 21 -10.73 2.54 3.19
CA GLY A 21 -11.31 1.24 3.59
C GLY A 21 -10.36 0.04 3.42
N PRO A 22 -10.54 -1.05 4.20
CA PRO A 22 -9.62 -2.20 4.28
C PRO A 22 -9.49 -3.03 3.00
N GLU A 23 -10.43 -2.87 2.06
CA GLU A 23 -10.40 -3.48 0.74
C GLU A 23 -9.53 -2.70 -0.27
N PHE A 24 -9.24 -1.43 0.02
CA PHE A 24 -8.45 -0.50 -0.79
C PHE A 24 -7.05 -0.22 -0.22
N MET A 25 -6.72 -0.78 0.94
CA MET A 25 -5.38 -0.68 1.53
C MET A 25 -4.94 -1.99 2.19
N LYS A 26 -3.63 -2.22 2.18
CA LYS A 26 -2.99 -3.37 2.83
C LYS A 26 -1.77 -2.94 3.61
N ARG A 27 -1.68 -3.38 4.86
CA ARG A 27 -0.49 -3.12 5.68
C ARG A 27 0.71 -3.88 5.12
N ILE A 28 1.83 -3.20 5.00
CA ILE A 28 3.08 -3.75 4.48
C ILE A 28 4.22 -3.53 5.45
N SER A 29 5.24 -4.38 5.37
CA SER A 29 6.45 -4.17 6.15
C SER A 29 7.20 -2.91 5.68
N ARG A 30 7.96 -2.27 6.58
CA ARG A 30 8.88 -1.18 6.23
C ARG A 30 9.87 -1.57 5.12
N ALA A 31 10.31 -2.83 5.10
CA ALA A 31 11.19 -3.36 4.07
C ALA A 31 10.48 -3.44 2.70
N THR A 32 9.22 -3.88 2.67
CA THR A 32 8.38 -3.86 1.46
C THR A 32 8.14 -2.43 0.98
N ALA A 33 7.79 -1.52 1.89
CA ALA A 33 7.60 -0.10 1.58
C ALA A 33 8.86 0.51 0.96
N ARG A 34 10.04 0.22 1.54
CA ARG A 34 11.32 0.73 1.02
C ARG A 34 11.61 0.18 -0.38
N LYS A 35 11.32 -1.10 -0.63
CA LYS A 35 11.47 -1.69 -1.97
C LYS A 35 10.55 -1.03 -2.99
N LEU A 36 9.32 -0.70 -2.62
CA LEU A 36 8.35 -0.05 -3.51
C LEU A 36 8.71 1.42 -3.80
N CYS A 37 9.21 2.17 -2.82
CA CYS A 37 9.70 3.54 -3.03
C CYS A 37 11.02 3.58 -3.84
N GLY A 38 11.75 2.46 -3.91
CA GLY A 38 13.00 2.36 -4.65
C GLY A 38 14.07 3.32 -4.12
N MET A 39 14.54 4.22 -4.98
CA MET A 39 15.53 5.25 -4.64
C MET A 39 14.95 6.45 -3.87
N TYR A 40 13.63 6.59 -3.83
CA TYR A 40 12.97 7.66 -3.08
C TYR A 40 12.92 7.35 -1.57
N PRO A 41 12.89 8.38 -0.71
CA PRO A 41 12.70 8.19 0.72
C PRO A 41 11.34 7.53 1.00
N LEU A 42 11.23 6.90 2.17
CA LEU A 42 9.90 6.50 2.66
C LEU A 42 9.09 7.75 2.97
N PRO A 43 7.75 7.73 2.77
CA PRO A 43 6.90 8.86 3.12
C PRO A 43 6.96 9.14 4.62
N ASP A 44 6.97 10.43 4.96
CA ASP A 44 6.83 10.89 6.34
C ASP A 44 5.45 10.55 6.90
N MET A 45 5.32 10.55 8.23
CA MET A 45 4.04 10.25 8.88
C MET A 45 2.94 11.21 8.41
N GLY A 46 1.79 10.67 8.04
CA GLY A 46 0.67 11.43 7.48
C GLY A 46 0.80 11.75 5.99
N SER A 47 1.88 11.31 5.34
CA SER A 47 2.11 11.51 3.90
C SER A 47 1.98 10.20 3.12
N GLU A 48 1.86 10.35 1.81
CA GLU A 48 1.83 9.26 0.84
C GLU A 48 2.77 9.52 -0.34
N MET A 49 3.18 8.44 -1.00
CA MET A 49 4.05 8.46 -2.16
C MET A 49 3.47 7.55 -3.24
N CYS A 50 3.26 8.08 -4.44
CA CYS A 50 2.83 7.29 -5.58
C CYS A 50 3.98 6.38 -6.05
N VAL A 51 3.75 5.07 -6.06
CA VAL A 51 4.73 4.05 -6.44
C VAL A 51 4.40 3.34 -7.75
N ALA A 52 3.14 3.41 -8.20
CA ALA A 52 2.74 2.92 -9.52
C ALA A 52 1.56 3.72 -10.09
N ARG A 53 1.50 3.80 -11.42
CA ARG A 53 0.38 4.38 -12.17
C ARG A 53 -0.01 3.42 -13.29
N SER A 54 -1.31 3.19 -13.46
CA SER A 54 -1.82 2.50 -14.65
C SER A 54 -2.11 3.51 -15.77
N LEU A 55 -2.26 3.01 -17.00
CA LEU A 55 -2.66 3.82 -18.15
C LEU A 55 -4.08 4.42 -17.99
N GLY A 56 -4.92 3.80 -17.17
CA GLY A 56 -6.32 4.18 -16.93
C GLY A 56 -6.55 5.09 -15.72
N GLN A 57 -5.55 5.88 -15.31
CA GLN A 57 -5.57 6.78 -14.15
C GLN A 57 -5.51 6.13 -12.76
N ALA A 58 -5.50 4.80 -12.65
CA ALA A 58 -5.32 4.13 -11.36
C ALA A 58 -3.94 4.45 -10.78
N ARG A 59 -3.86 4.63 -9.46
CA ARG A 59 -2.62 4.96 -8.76
C ARG A 59 -2.47 4.08 -7.54
N LEU A 60 -1.24 3.66 -7.30
CA LEU A 60 -0.86 2.90 -6.12
C LEU A 60 0.09 3.75 -5.29
N PHE A 61 -0.17 3.82 -3.99
CA PHE A 61 0.54 4.67 -3.06
C PHE A 61 1.10 3.86 -1.89
N VAL A 62 2.31 4.18 -1.47
CA VAL A 62 2.78 3.83 -0.13
C VAL A 62 2.43 4.98 0.80
N GLN A 63 1.72 4.68 1.88
CA GLN A 63 1.31 5.63 2.91
C GLN A 63 2.00 5.29 4.23
N ASN A 64 2.28 6.32 5.03
CA ASN A 64 2.75 6.17 6.40
C ASN A 64 1.68 6.69 7.34
N VAL A 65 0.92 5.77 7.93
CA VAL A 65 -0.19 6.07 8.84
C VAL A 65 0.30 5.77 10.25
N SER A 66 0.55 6.81 11.03
CA SER A 66 0.99 6.70 12.43
C SER A 66 2.23 5.80 12.64
N GLY A 67 3.15 5.77 11.66
CA GLY A 67 4.39 4.98 11.72
C GLY A 67 4.29 3.58 11.12
N ASP A 68 3.08 3.10 10.82
CA ASP A 68 2.85 1.87 10.07
C ASP A 68 2.74 2.19 8.55
N PHE A 69 3.24 1.29 7.71
CA PHE A 69 3.22 1.48 6.26
C PHE A 69 2.08 0.69 5.62
N TYR A 70 1.38 1.35 4.71
CA TYR A 70 0.28 0.76 3.95
C TYR A 70 0.51 0.97 2.47
N LEU A 71 0.12 -0.02 1.68
CA LEU A 71 -0.06 0.12 0.25
C LEU A 71 -1.53 0.41 0.00
N ALA A 72 -1.87 1.43 -0.77
CA ALA A 72 -3.25 1.86 -0.97
C ALA A 72 -3.52 2.28 -2.42
N SER A 73 -4.75 2.08 -2.87
CA SER A 73 -5.28 2.66 -4.11
C SER A 73 -6.65 3.27 -3.82
N PRO A 74 -6.89 4.55 -4.17
CA PRO A 74 -8.15 5.22 -3.87
C PRO A 74 -9.33 4.71 -4.72
N SER A 75 -9.05 4.12 -5.88
CA SER A 75 -10.08 3.72 -6.87
C SER A 75 -10.22 2.22 -7.02
N ASP A 76 -9.21 1.43 -6.62
CA ASP A 76 -9.13 0.02 -6.98
C ASP A 76 -8.92 -0.86 -5.76
N ARG A 77 -9.77 -1.87 -5.63
CA ARG A 77 -9.66 -2.89 -4.60
C ARG A 77 -8.39 -3.70 -4.77
N SER A 78 -7.81 -4.10 -3.64
CA SER A 78 -6.55 -4.85 -3.56
C SER A 78 -6.51 -6.15 -4.37
N GLU A 79 -7.65 -6.80 -4.53
CA GLU A 79 -7.82 -8.01 -5.37
C GLU A 79 -7.46 -7.77 -6.84
N ARG A 80 -7.65 -6.54 -7.35
CA ARG A 80 -7.41 -6.18 -8.76
C ARG A 80 -6.00 -5.64 -9.00
N TRP A 81 -5.23 -5.36 -7.94
CA TRP A 81 -3.89 -4.78 -8.08
C TRP A 81 -2.92 -5.64 -8.90
N PRO A 82 -2.92 -6.98 -8.83
CA PRO A 82 -2.06 -7.78 -9.68
C PRO A 82 -2.28 -7.55 -11.18
N GLU A 83 -3.54 -7.42 -11.58
CA GLU A 83 -3.92 -7.15 -12.98
C GLU A 83 -3.58 -5.70 -13.38
N ILE A 84 -3.89 -4.73 -12.52
CA ILE A 84 -3.79 -3.29 -12.84
C ILE A 84 -2.34 -2.78 -12.77
N PHE A 85 -1.59 -3.23 -11.77
CA PHE A 85 -0.26 -2.70 -11.44
C PHE A 85 0.86 -3.74 -11.59
N GLY A 86 0.56 -5.00 -11.92
CA GLY A 86 1.57 -6.04 -12.06
C GLY A 86 2.27 -6.42 -10.74
N VAL A 87 1.54 -6.31 -9.63
CA VAL A 87 2.04 -6.59 -8.28
C VAL A 87 1.47 -7.89 -7.71
N GLU A 88 2.31 -8.74 -7.13
CA GLU A 88 1.87 -10.00 -6.53
C GLU A 88 1.73 -9.83 -5.02
N VAL A 89 0.51 -9.97 -4.50
CA VAL A 89 0.23 -9.83 -3.06
C VAL A 89 0.40 -11.19 -2.38
N ARG A 90 1.34 -11.30 -1.44
CA ARG A 90 1.54 -12.50 -0.61
C ARG A 90 1.29 -12.18 0.85
N TYR A 91 0.41 -12.94 1.46
CA TYR A 91 0.14 -12.90 2.89
C TYR A 91 1.26 -13.64 3.63
N ALA A 92 1.81 -12.98 4.65
CA ALA A 92 2.82 -13.55 5.53
C ALA A 92 2.18 -14.24 6.75
#